data_AF-A0A2H5Z6U5-F1
#
_entry.id   AF-A0A2H5Z6U5-F1
#
_cell.length_a   1.000
_cell.length_b   1.000
_cell.length_c   1.000
_cell.angle_alpha   90.00
_cell.angle_beta   90.00
_cell.angle_gamma   90.00
#
_symmetry.space_group_name_H-M   'P 1'
#
loop_
_entity.id
_entity.type
_entity.pdbx_description
1 polymer ?
#
loop_
_entity_poly.entity_id
_entity_poly.type
_entity_poly.pdbx_seq_one_letter_code
_entity_poly.pdbx_strand_id
1 'polypeptide(L)'
;MSVESMVKKLRRQAAKRVNQRLKQPKHSVPHRYPFKYRQSKEGRVPLTPEDAVAMLRWRAARKAHKQQAGNEEQKAAKGKR
;
A
#
# COMPACT_ATOMS: atom_id res chain seq x y z
N MET A 1 -26.17 -5.97 -37.84
CA MET A 1 -25.52 -6.68 -36.72
C MET A 1 -26.19 -8.05 -36.60
N SER A 2 -25.52 -9.16 -36.87
CA SER A 2 -26.15 -10.48 -36.72
C SER A 2 -26.38 -10.79 -35.23
N VAL A 3 -27.47 -11.50 -34.90
CA VAL A 3 -27.78 -11.91 -33.52
C VAL A 3 -26.60 -12.67 -32.91
N GLU A 4 -25.93 -13.50 -33.70
CA GLU A 4 -24.72 -14.23 -33.32
C GLU A 4 -23.57 -13.32 -32.86
N SER A 5 -23.35 -12.20 -33.56
CA SER A 5 -22.33 -11.22 -33.19
C SER A 5 -22.64 -10.53 -31.85
N MET A 6 -23.93 -10.38 -31.52
CA MET A 6 -24.41 -9.83 -30.25
C MET A 6 -24.21 -10.82 -29.11
N VAL A 7 -24.59 -12.08 -29.31
CA VAL A 7 -24.37 -13.18 -28.34
C VAL A 7 -22.88 -13.33 -28.03
N LYS A 8 -22.01 -13.28 -29.05
CA LYS A 8 -20.55 -13.35 -28.87
C LYS A 8 -20.01 -12.18 -28.03
N LYS A 9 -20.54 -10.97 -28.21
CA LYS A 9 -20.18 -9.79 -27.39
C LYS A 9 -20.61 -9.96 -25.93
N LEU A 10 -21.83 -10.42 -25.69
CA LEU A 10 -22.35 -10.66 -24.34
C LEU A 10 -21.52 -11.71 -23.60
N ARG A 11 -21.18 -12.83 -24.27
CA ARG A 11 -20.30 -13.86 -23.70
C ARG A 11 -18.92 -13.32 -23.33
N ARG A 12 -18.31 -12.51 -24.21
CA ARG A 12 -17.02 -11.84 -23.91
C ARG A 12 -17.13 -10.90 -22.72
N GLN A 13 -18.21 -10.14 -22.61
CA GLN A 13 -18.42 -9.19 -21.52
C GLN A 13 -18.67 -9.90 -20.18
N ALA A 14 -19.40 -11.02 -20.18
CA ALA A 14 -19.58 -11.88 -19.03
C ALA A 14 -18.24 -12.47 -18.55
N ALA A 15 -17.46 -13.07 -19.46
CA ALA A 15 -16.14 -13.63 -19.16
C ALA A 15 -15.17 -12.57 -18.61
N LYS A 16 -15.18 -11.34 -19.17
CA LYS A 16 -14.37 -10.23 -18.67
C LYS A 16 -14.71 -9.86 -17.23
N ARG A 17 -16.00 -9.80 -16.87
CA ARG A 17 -16.45 -9.49 -15.50
C ARG A 17 -16.04 -10.57 -14.50
N VAL A 18 -16.16 -11.84 -14.87
CA VAL A 18 -15.70 -12.97 -14.02
C VAL A 18 -14.20 -12.89 -13.78
N ASN A 19 -13.41 -12.72 -14.85
CA ASN A 19 -11.96 -12.61 -14.73
C ASN A 19 -11.51 -11.37 -13.94
N GLN A 20 -12.23 -10.24 -14.06
CA GLN A 20 -11.97 -9.06 -13.24
C GLN A 20 -12.23 -9.34 -11.76
N ARG A 21 -13.35 -10.00 -11.41
CA ARG A 21 -13.65 -10.38 -10.02
C ARG A 21 -12.61 -11.32 -9.42
N LEU A 22 -12.08 -12.26 -10.22
CA LEU A 22 -11.01 -13.17 -9.78
C LEU A 22 -9.65 -12.48 -9.61
N LYS A 23 -9.39 -11.43 -10.41
CA LYS A 23 -8.14 -10.65 -10.34
C LYS A 23 -8.12 -9.60 -9.25
N GLN A 24 -9.28 -9.15 -8.76
CA GLN A 24 -9.33 -8.23 -7.63
C GLN A 24 -8.88 -8.98 -6.36
N PRO A 25 -7.92 -8.44 -5.59
CA PRO A 25 -7.66 -8.97 -4.26
C PRO A 25 -8.97 -8.84 -3.46
N LYS A 26 -9.50 -9.97 -2.98
CA LYS A 26 -10.80 -10.04 -2.27
C LYS A 26 -10.90 -9.05 -1.11
N HIS A 27 -9.74 -8.62 -0.59
CA HIS A 27 -9.60 -7.65 0.47
C HIS A 27 -8.51 -6.67 0.05
N SER A 28 -8.85 -5.50 -0.46
CA SER A 28 -7.96 -4.36 -0.24
C SER A 28 -7.98 -4.17 1.27
N VAL A 29 -6.97 -4.68 1.97
CA VAL A 29 -6.79 -4.33 3.38
C VAL A 29 -6.85 -2.80 3.40
N PRO A 30 -7.88 -2.18 3.99
CA PRO A 30 -8.03 -0.73 3.93
C PRO A 30 -6.70 -0.17 4.41
N HIS A 31 -6.09 0.71 3.60
CA HIS A 31 -4.78 1.29 3.85
C HIS A 31 -4.71 1.61 5.35
N ARG A 32 -4.04 0.73 6.11
CA ARG A 32 -3.95 0.86 7.55
C ARG A 32 -3.01 2.02 7.72
N TYR A 33 -3.53 3.23 7.76
CA TYR A 33 -2.81 4.35 8.35
C TYR A 33 -2.64 3.92 9.81
N PRO A 34 -1.44 3.51 10.25
CA PRO A 34 -1.21 3.00 11.61
C PRO A 34 -1.39 4.07 12.69
N PHE A 35 -1.97 5.22 12.34
CA PHE A 35 -1.65 6.52 12.90
C PHE A 35 -2.88 7.36 13.26
N LYS A 36 -4.10 6.87 12.98
CA LYS A 36 -5.33 7.53 13.44
C LYS A 36 -5.91 6.92 14.69
N TYR A 37 -5.66 5.63 14.92
CA TYR A 37 -6.27 4.88 16.00
C TYR A 37 -5.33 3.80 16.54
N ARG A 38 -5.35 3.60 17.86
CA ARG A 38 -4.73 2.44 18.52
C ARG A 38 -5.70 1.27 18.57
N GLN A 39 -5.18 0.05 18.50
CA GLN A 39 -5.95 -1.17 18.72
C GLN A 39 -5.88 -1.52 20.21
N SER A 40 -7.03 -1.59 20.88
CA SER A 40 -7.18 -2.10 22.25
C SER A 40 -7.99 -3.39 22.24
N LYS A 41 -8.08 -4.06 23.40
CA LYS A 41 -8.93 -5.26 23.56
C LYS A 41 -10.41 -4.98 23.28
N GLU A 42 -10.86 -3.76 23.53
CA GLU A 42 -12.25 -3.30 23.34
C GLU A 42 -12.51 -2.75 21.93
N GLY A 43 -11.47 -2.64 21.09
CA GLY A 43 -11.58 -2.21 19.71
C GLY A 43 -10.67 -1.05 19.36
N ARG A 44 -11.19 -0.11 18.56
CA ARG A 44 -10.39 0.96 17.95
C ARG A 44 -10.59 2.28 18.71
N VAL A 45 -9.53 2.77 19.34
CA VAL A 45 -9.56 3.99 20.18
C VAL A 45 -8.74 5.09 19.52
N PRO A 46 -9.08 6.38 19.67
CA PRO A 46 -8.23 7.48 19.20
C PRO A 46 -6.79 7.36 19.70
N LEU A 47 -5.86 7.80 18.87
CA LEU A 47 -4.43 7.80 19.19
C LEU A 47 -4.15 8.76 20.35
N THR A 48 -3.29 8.37 21.29
CA THR A 48 -2.87 9.28 22.38
C THR A 48 -1.75 10.23 21.91
N PRO A 49 -1.47 11.31 22.66
CA PRO A 49 -0.31 12.16 22.38
C PRO A 49 1.02 11.40 22.41
N GLU A 50 1.17 10.42 23.30
CA GLU A 50 2.39 9.62 23.44
C GLU A 50 2.64 8.74 22.21
N ASP A 51 1.59 8.09 21.71
CA ASP A 51 1.61 7.31 20.48
C ASP A 51 2.03 8.19 19.27
N ALA A 52 1.55 9.44 19.23
CA ALA A 52 1.93 10.40 18.19
C ALA A 52 3.42 10.78 18.27
N VAL A 53 3.98 10.90 19.47
CA VAL A 53 5.42 11.12 19.67
C VAL A 53 6.24 9.92 19.20
N ALA A 54 5.82 8.70 19.54
CA ALA A 54 6.46 7.47 19.07
C ALA A 54 6.48 7.40 17.54
N MET A 55 5.40 7.83 16.88
CA MET A 55 5.37 7.93 15.42
C MET A 55 6.39 8.92 14.85
N LEU A 56 6.52 10.11 15.45
CA LEU A 56 7.48 11.12 14.99
C LEU A 56 8.92 10.59 15.09
N ARG A 57 9.24 9.89 16.19
CA ARG A 57 10.54 9.23 16.39
C ARG A 57 10.81 8.17 15.32
N TRP A 58 9.84 7.31 15.02
CA TRP A 58 9.99 6.29 13.97
C TRP A 58 10.21 6.90 12.57
N ARG A 59 9.49 7.98 12.24
CA ARG A 59 9.68 8.69 10.97
C ARG A 59 11.07 9.32 10.88
N ALA A 60 11.55 9.92 11.97
CA ALA A 60 12.90 10.48 12.04
C ALA A 60 13.96 9.40 11.84
N ALA A 61 13.83 8.25 12.51
CA ALA A 61 14.74 7.12 12.35
C ALA A 61 14.78 6.59 10.90
N ARG A 62 13.62 6.43 10.25
CA ARG A 62 13.57 6.02 8.83
C ARG A 62 14.24 7.04 7.90
N LYS A 63 14.07 8.33 8.17
CA LYS A 63 14.72 9.39 7.39
C LYS A 63 16.24 9.31 7.56
N ALA A 64 16.73 9.11 8.79
CA ALA A 64 18.14 8.97 9.08
C ALA A 64 18.76 7.76 8.35
N HIS A 65 18.11 6.59 8.39
CA HIS A 65 18.58 5.41 7.65
C HIS A 65 18.66 5.63 6.14
N LYS A 66 17.67 6.31 5.54
CA LYS A 66 17.71 6.64 4.11
C LYS A 66 18.85 7.60 3.77
N GLN A 67 19.12 8.56 4.64
CA GLN A 67 20.24 9.50 4.46
C GLN A 67 21.59 8.80 4.60
N GLN A 68 21.72 7.88 5.55
CA GLN A 68 22.92 7.05 5.70
C GLN A 68 23.19 6.21 4.46
N ALA A 69 22.17 5.51 3.94
CA ALA A 69 22.30 4.72 2.71
C ALA A 69 22.74 5.58 1.51
N GLY A 70 22.14 6.75 1.31
CA GLY A 70 22.55 7.67 0.25
C GLY A 70 23.98 8.23 0.43
N ASN A 71 24.39 8.48 1.67
CA ASN A 71 25.75 8.93 1.97
C ASN A 71 26.80 7.82 1.73
N GLU A 72 26.45 6.57 2.03
CA GLU A 72 27.29 5.40 1.75
C GLU A 72 27.46 5.18 0.24
N GLU A 73 26.38 5.29 -0.53
CA GLU A 73 26.42 5.22 -2.01
C GLU A 73 27.30 6.33 -2.60
N GLN A 74 27.21 7.56 -2.09
CA GLN A 74 28.05 8.68 -2.53
C GLN A 74 29.53 8.49 -2.17
N LYS A 75 29.84 7.93 -1.01
CA LYS A 75 31.21 7.58 -0.61
C LYS A 75 31.78 6.47 -1.50
N ALA A 76 31.00 5.43 -1.79
CA ALA A 76 31.38 4.35 -2.69
C ALA A 76 31.64 4.83 -4.13
N ALA A 77 30.90 5.84 -4.59
CA ALA A 77 31.12 6.45 -5.91
C ALA A 77 32.39 7.33 -5.98
N LYS A 78 32.77 8.00 -4.88
CA LYS A 78 33.96 8.85 -4.81
C LYS A 78 35.27 8.07 -4.70
N GLY A 79 35.28 6.90 -4.05
CA GLY A 79 36.49 6.07 -3.89
C GLY A 79 36.90 5.24 -5.12
N LYS A 80 36.18 5.35 -6.25
CA LYS A 80 36.48 4.66 -7.52
C LYS A 80 37.13 5.56 -8.57
N ARG A 81 37.48 6.80 -8.22
CA ARG A 81 38.25 7.74 -9.05
C ARG A 81 39.64 7.90 -8.45
#